data_AF-A0A7Z9E3P8-F1
#
_entry.id   AF-A0A7Z9E3P8-F1
#
_cell.length_a   1.000
_cell.length_b   1.000
_cell.length_c   1.000
_cell.angle_alpha   90.00
_cell.angle_beta   90.00
_cell.angle_gamma   90.00
#
_symmetry.space_group_name_H-M   'P 1'
#
loop_
_entity.id
_entity.type
_entity.pdbx_description
1 polymer ?
#
loop_
_entity_poly.entity_id
_entity_poly.type
_entity_poly.pdbx_seq_one_letter_code
_entity_poly.pdbx_strand_id
1 'polypeptide(L)'
;MEEILTLKELLLKGDIPGSLAIVEELEEMGRKDIVKTIRSYSIVLLIHLIKRQVEKRTTRSWDVSIQNAIFEIRDENKRPRSQSYYLSPEELEEVLEVAYKQAINKASLEVSEGIYQAKELEKLADKEEILKQAMELIKDE
;
A
#
# COMPACT_ATOMS: atom_id res chain seq x y z
N MET A 1 12.48 -3.82 19.03
CA MET A 1 12.37 -4.31 20.43
C MET A 1 13.57 -3.84 21.25
N GLU A 2 14.76 -3.76 20.65
CA GLU A 2 15.96 -3.19 21.25
C GLU A 2 15.84 -1.67 21.47
N GLU A 3 15.22 -0.95 20.52
CA GLU A 3 15.04 0.51 20.54
C GLU A 3 14.19 0.96 21.73
N ILE A 4 13.16 0.19 22.10
CA ILE A 4 12.31 0.47 23.28
C ILE A 4 13.12 0.30 24.58
N LEU A 5 14.02 -0.68 24.62
CA LEU A 5 14.90 -0.89 25.78
C LEU A 5 15.93 0.25 25.86
N THR A 6 16.53 0.64 24.75
CA THR A 6 17.44 1.78 24.65
C THR A 6 16.75 3.08 25.08
N LEU A 7 15.53 3.34 24.62
CA LEU A 7 14.73 4.49 25.05
C LEU A 7 14.52 4.48 26.57
N LYS A 8 14.13 3.33 27.14
CA LYS A 8 13.96 3.18 28.58
C LYS A 8 15.25 3.50 29.34
N GLU A 9 16.40 3.02 28.87
CA GLU A 9 17.70 3.30 29.50
C GLU A 9 18.08 4.77 29.45
N LEU A 10 17.89 5.44 28.31
CA LEU A 10 18.19 6.86 28.14
C LEU A 10 17.29 7.73 29.03
N LEU A 11 16.00 7.39 29.12
CA LEU A 11 15.05 8.04 30.02
C LEU A 11 15.46 7.88 31.49
N LEU A 12 15.89 6.68 31.91
CA LEU A 12 16.37 6.43 33.27
C LEU A 12 17.66 7.20 33.59
N LYS A 13 18.51 7.44 32.59
CA LYS A 13 19.73 8.26 32.72
C LYS A 13 19.46 9.76 32.68
N GLY A 14 18.23 10.19 32.37
CA GLY A 14 17.87 11.60 32.19
C GLY A 14 18.39 12.22 30.89
N ASP A 15 18.84 11.39 29.94
CA ASP A 15 19.30 11.86 28.62
C ASP A 15 18.10 12.10 27.71
N ILE A 16 17.50 13.29 27.84
CA ILE A 16 16.35 13.71 27.03
C ILE A 16 16.70 13.82 25.55
N PRO A 17 17.82 14.45 25.13
CA PRO A 17 18.19 14.49 23.72
C PRO A 17 18.33 13.10 23.09
N GLY A 18 19.03 12.18 23.76
CA GLY A 18 19.16 10.80 23.28
C GLY A 18 17.80 10.09 23.21
N SER A 19 16.96 10.28 24.21
CA SER A 19 15.61 9.68 24.23
C SER A 19 14.74 10.16 23.07
N LEU A 20 14.79 11.46 22.74
CA LEU A 20 14.02 12.02 21.62
C LEU A 20 14.49 11.45 20.28
N ALA A 21 15.81 11.27 20.08
CA ALA A 21 16.33 10.66 18.87
C ALA A 21 15.79 9.23 18.65
N ILE A 22 15.68 8.42 19.72
CA ILE A 22 15.12 7.07 19.62
C ILE A 22 13.61 7.11 19.33
N VAL A 23 12.88 8.11 19.85
CA VAL A 23 11.45 8.29 19.53
C VAL A 23 11.27 8.59 18.04
N GLU A 24 12.07 9.50 17.48
CA GLU A 24 12.02 9.83 16.05
C GLU A 24 12.31 8.60 15.18
N GLU A 25 13.31 7.78 15.55
CA GLU A 25 13.62 6.52 14.86
C GLU A 25 12.45 5.52 14.92
N LEU A 26 11.85 5.34 16.10
CA LEU A 26 10.69 4.48 16.29
C LEU A 26 9.48 4.96 15.47
N GLU A 27 9.25 6.27 15.38
CA GLU A 27 8.20 6.84 14.55
C GLU A 27 8.45 6.60 13.06
N GLU A 28 9.69 6.78 12.59
CA GLU A 28 10.08 6.50 11.21
C GLU A 28 9.90 5.00 10.87
N MET A 29 10.34 4.11 11.76
CA MET A 29 10.16 2.67 11.60
C MET A 29 8.69 2.28 11.50
N GLY A 30 7.85 2.78 12.42
CA GLY A 30 6.41 2.51 12.41
C GLY A 30 5.73 3.03 11.13
N ARG A 31 6.09 4.24 10.69
CA ARG A 31 5.59 4.81 9.43
C ARG A 31 6.00 3.96 8.23
N LYS A 32 7.26 3.50 8.18
CA LYS A 32 7.78 2.66 7.10
C LYS A 32 7.07 1.31 7.01
N ASP A 33 6.73 0.71 8.15
CA ASP A 33 5.98 -0.55 8.20
C ASP A 33 4.56 -0.37 7.66
N ILE A 34 3.87 0.71 8.05
CA ILE A 34 2.54 1.06 7.52
C ILE A 34 2.59 1.24 5.99
N VAL A 35 3.55 2.02 5.48
CA VAL A 35 3.77 2.22 4.04
C VAL A 35 4.00 0.89 3.32
N LYS A 36 4.80 0.00 3.91
CA LYS A 36 5.10 -1.32 3.35
C LYS A 36 3.87 -2.21 3.30
N THR A 37 3.06 -2.23 4.36
CA THR A 37 1.82 -3.02 4.43
C THR A 37 0.80 -2.52 3.42
N ILE A 38 0.53 -1.21 3.39
CA ILE A 38 -0.36 -0.59 2.41
C ILE A 38 0.12 -0.92 0.99
N ARG A 39 1.41 -0.77 0.69
CA ARG A 39 1.97 -1.12 -0.63
C ARG A 39 1.71 -2.58 -1.01
N SER A 40 1.82 -3.51 -0.07
CA SER A 40 1.56 -4.93 -0.33
C SER A 40 0.12 -5.16 -0.80
N TYR A 41 -0.85 -4.57 -0.10
CA TYR A 41 -2.26 -4.67 -0.47
C TYR A 41 -2.60 -3.87 -1.73
N SER A 42 -1.96 -2.71 -1.94
CA SER A 42 -2.03 -1.96 -3.19
C SER A 42 -1.61 -2.80 -4.39
N ILE A 43 -0.56 -3.60 -4.28
CA ILE A 43 -0.15 -4.52 -5.36
C ILE A 43 -1.28 -5.50 -5.68
N VAL A 44 -1.91 -6.10 -4.67
CA VAL A 44 -3.03 -7.05 -4.87
C VAL A 44 -4.22 -6.36 -5.52
N LEU A 45 -4.61 -5.17 -5.05
CA LEU A 45 -5.67 -4.37 -5.64
C LEU A 45 -5.39 -4.09 -7.12
N LEU A 46 -4.21 -3.56 -7.43
CA LEU A 46 -3.83 -3.15 -8.78
C LEU A 46 -3.74 -4.33 -9.74
N ILE A 47 -3.27 -5.51 -9.31
CA ILE A 47 -3.28 -6.73 -10.15
C ILE A 47 -4.69 -7.03 -10.65
N HIS A 48 -5.69 -6.97 -9.76
CA HIS A 48 -7.07 -7.28 -10.11
C HIS A 48 -7.73 -6.19 -10.96
N LEU A 49 -7.40 -4.91 -10.73
CA LEU A 49 -7.86 -3.81 -11.59
C LEU A 49 -7.27 -3.91 -13.00
N ILE A 50 -5.97 -4.20 -13.13
CA ILE A 50 -5.32 -4.46 -14.42
C ILE A 50 -6.03 -5.60 -15.16
N LYS A 51 -6.25 -6.73 -14.49
CA LYS A 51 -6.96 -7.89 -15.07
C LYS A 51 -8.37 -7.51 -15.53
N ARG A 52 -9.11 -6.75 -14.72
CA ARG A 52 -10.46 -6.32 -15.05
C ARG A 52 -10.51 -5.41 -16.28
N GLN A 53 -9.58 -4.46 -16.38
CA GLN A 53 -9.52 -3.51 -17.49
C GLN A 53 -9.10 -4.22 -18.79
N VAL A 54 -8.06 -5.04 -18.74
CA VAL A 54 -7.51 -5.70 -19.93
C VAL A 54 -8.42 -6.83 -20.44
N GLU A 55 -8.97 -7.65 -19.54
CA GLU A 55 -9.84 -8.76 -19.91
C GLU A 55 -11.32 -8.37 -20.05
N LYS A 56 -11.68 -7.12 -19.70
CA LYS A 56 -13.04 -6.59 -19.78
C LYS A 56 -14.08 -7.46 -19.06
N ARG A 57 -13.67 -8.11 -17.97
CA ARG A 57 -14.51 -8.98 -17.13
C ARG A 57 -14.04 -8.94 -15.68
N THR A 58 -14.88 -9.41 -14.77
CA THR A 58 -14.46 -9.72 -13.40
C THR A 58 -14.94 -11.12 -13.01
N THR A 59 -14.39 -11.65 -11.92
CA THR A 59 -14.89 -12.87 -11.29
C THR A 59 -15.17 -12.58 -9.82
N ARG A 60 -16.03 -13.39 -9.20
CA ARG A 60 -16.36 -13.22 -7.78
C ARG A 60 -15.13 -13.28 -6.87
N SER A 61 -14.13 -14.10 -7.20
CA SER A 61 -12.88 -14.16 -6.40
C SER A 61 -12.02 -12.90 -6.57
N TRP A 62 -12.06 -12.27 -7.74
CA TRP A 62 -11.36 -10.99 -7.98
C TRP A 62 -12.04 -9.87 -7.21
N ASP A 63 -13.37 -9.80 -7.25
CA ASP A 63 -14.13 -8.80 -6.51
C ASP A 63 -13.88 -8.91 -5.00
N VAL A 64 -13.84 -10.13 -4.46
CA VAL A 64 -13.48 -10.38 -3.06
C VAL A 64 -12.04 -9.93 -2.76
N SER A 65 -11.09 -10.23 -3.65
CA SER A 65 -9.69 -9.82 -3.45
C SER A 65 -9.51 -8.30 -3.47
N ILE A 66 -10.25 -7.62 -4.35
CA ILE A 66 -10.31 -6.16 -4.40
C ILE A 66 -10.86 -5.59 -3.09
N GLN A 67 -12.01 -6.10 -2.62
CA GLN A 67 -12.66 -5.62 -1.40
C GLN A 67 -11.78 -5.86 -0.16
N ASN A 68 -11.14 -7.03 -0.06
CA ASN A 68 -10.23 -7.32 1.04
C ASN A 68 -9.01 -6.38 1.01
N ALA A 69 -8.40 -6.16 -0.15
CA ALA A 69 -7.27 -5.24 -0.26
C ALA A 69 -7.66 -3.81 0.13
N ILE A 70 -8.84 -3.33 -0.29
CA ILE A 70 -9.37 -2.01 0.09
C ILE A 70 -9.55 -1.93 1.61
N PHE A 71 -10.18 -2.94 2.22
CA PHE A 71 -10.40 -2.98 3.67
C PHE A 71 -9.08 -2.88 4.44
N GLU A 72 -8.09 -3.70 4.08
CA GLU A 72 -6.79 -3.73 4.74
C GLU A 72 -6.01 -2.41 4.54
N ILE A 73 -6.05 -1.81 3.34
CA ILE A 73 -5.43 -0.49 3.09
C ILE A 73 -6.04 0.57 4.00
N ARG A 74 -7.38 0.58 4.12
CA ARG A 74 -8.10 1.57 4.93
C ARG A 74 -7.83 1.38 6.42
N ASP A 75 -7.88 0.14 6.90
CA ASP A 75 -7.66 -0.19 8.30
C ASP A 75 -6.23 0.17 8.73
N GLU A 76 -5.23 -0.25 7.94
CA GLU A 76 -3.82 0.03 8.21
C GLU A 76 -3.52 1.54 8.16
N ASN A 77 -4.15 2.29 7.25
CA ASN A 77 -3.93 3.72 7.15
C ASN A 77 -4.65 4.52 8.25
N LYS A 78 -5.63 3.94 8.94
CA LYS A 78 -6.41 4.62 9.98
C LYS A 78 -5.66 4.59 11.30
N ARG A 79 -5.55 5.75 11.98
CA ARG A 79 -4.90 5.79 13.28
C ARG A 79 -5.80 5.22 14.38
N PRO A 80 -5.32 4.27 15.22
CA PRO A 80 -6.09 3.78 16.35
C PRO A 80 -6.38 4.95 17.30
N ARG A 81 -7.66 5.34 17.45
CA ARG A 81 -8.15 6.42 18.33
C ARG A 81 -8.11 7.85 17.77
N SER A 82 -7.86 8.05 16.48
CA SER A 82 -8.05 9.35 15.82
C SER A 82 -8.93 9.21 14.58
N GLN A 83 -9.56 10.31 14.16
CA GLN A 83 -10.18 10.41 12.83
C GLN A 83 -9.15 10.75 11.73
N SER A 84 -7.86 10.82 12.09
CA SER A 84 -6.77 11.07 11.15
C SER A 84 -6.18 9.77 10.58
N TYR A 85 -5.47 9.90 9.46
CA TYR A 85 -4.76 8.82 8.79
C TYR A 85 -3.24 8.92 8.98
N TYR A 86 -2.50 7.85 8.70
CA TYR A 86 -1.03 7.87 8.71
C TYR A 86 -0.48 8.49 7.44
N LEU A 87 -1.05 8.17 6.29
CA LEU A 87 -0.73 8.69 4.97
C LEU A 87 -1.82 9.64 4.49
N SER A 88 -1.40 10.77 3.92
CA SER A 88 -2.30 11.66 3.18
C SER A 88 -2.75 11.03 1.84
N PRO A 89 -3.77 11.59 1.17
CA PRO A 89 -4.14 11.13 -0.18
C PRO A 89 -2.98 11.16 -1.18
N GLU A 90 -2.14 12.19 -1.12
CA GLU A 90 -0.97 12.36 -2.01
C GLU A 90 0.08 11.26 -1.73
N GLU A 91 0.32 10.96 -0.45
CA GLU A 91 1.25 9.89 -0.05
C GLU A 91 0.72 8.50 -0.44
N LEU A 92 -0.60 8.28 -0.40
CA LEU A 92 -1.22 7.06 -0.91
C LEU A 92 -1.05 6.93 -2.44
N GLU A 93 -1.19 8.04 -3.18
CA GLU A 93 -0.95 8.06 -4.63
C GLU A 93 0.50 7.66 -4.94
N GLU A 94 1.48 8.18 -4.20
CA GLU A 94 2.88 7.78 -4.34
C GLU A 94 3.09 6.27 -4.05
N VAL A 95 2.39 5.74 -3.04
CA VAL A 95 2.44 4.30 -2.72
C VAL A 95 1.86 3.46 -3.86
N LEU A 96 0.73 3.87 -4.43
CA LEU A 96 0.09 3.19 -5.56
C LEU A 96 0.97 3.25 -6.83
N GLU A 97 1.60 4.39 -7.08
CA GLU A 97 2.57 4.56 -8.18
C GLU A 97 3.73 3.58 -8.09
N VAL A 98 4.29 3.41 -6.89
CA VAL A 98 5.34 2.41 -6.63
C VAL A 98 4.79 0.99 -6.75
N ALA A 99 3.58 0.73 -6.23
CA ALA A 99 2.93 -0.58 -6.28
C ALA A 99 2.62 -1.01 -7.73
N TYR A 100 2.21 -0.09 -8.60
CA TYR A 100 1.86 -0.37 -9.99
C TYR A 100 2.99 -1.06 -10.76
N LYS A 101 4.23 -0.59 -10.56
CA LYS A 101 5.43 -1.19 -11.17
C LYS A 101 5.59 -2.67 -10.83
N GLN A 102 5.19 -3.09 -9.63
CA GLN A 102 5.21 -4.50 -9.24
C GLN A 102 3.94 -5.22 -9.69
N ALA A 103 2.78 -4.55 -9.62
CA ALA A 103 1.49 -5.11 -10.01
C ALA A 103 1.46 -5.49 -11.49
N ILE A 104 2.00 -4.66 -12.39
CA ILE A 104 2.02 -4.96 -13.83
C ILE A 104 2.84 -6.20 -14.17
N ASN A 105 3.99 -6.40 -13.49
CA ASN A 105 4.83 -7.58 -13.65
C ASN A 105 4.15 -8.85 -13.14
N LYS A 106 3.39 -8.76 -12.04
CA LYS A 106 2.65 -9.90 -11.50
C LYS A 106 1.41 -10.21 -12.34
N ALA A 107 0.68 -9.17 -12.75
CA ALA A 107 -0.49 -9.28 -13.60
C ALA A 107 -0.12 -9.89 -14.96
N SER A 108 1.06 -9.61 -15.51
CA SER A 108 1.49 -10.23 -16.78
C SER A 108 1.65 -11.75 -16.70
N LEU A 109 1.75 -12.35 -15.50
CA LEU A 109 1.77 -13.79 -15.32
C LEU A 109 0.36 -14.41 -15.26
N GLU A 110 -0.67 -13.59 -15.04
CA GLU A 110 -2.04 -14.04 -14.82
C GLU A 110 -3.00 -13.62 -15.93
N VAL A 111 -2.83 -12.42 -16.48
CA VAL A 111 -3.70 -11.83 -17.51
C VAL A 111 -3.66 -12.70 -18.75
N SER A 112 -4.84 -13.11 -19.21
CA SER A 112 -4.98 -13.93 -20.41
C SER A 112 -4.06 -15.17 -20.39
N GLU A 113 -3.92 -15.81 -19.23
CA GLU A 113 -3.06 -16.99 -19.02
C GLU A 113 -1.56 -16.72 -19.24
N GLY A 114 -1.13 -15.47 -19.07
CA GLY A 114 0.28 -15.08 -19.11
C GLY A 114 0.86 -14.88 -20.50
N ILE A 115 0.01 -14.67 -21.52
CA ILE A 115 0.46 -14.47 -22.91
C ILE A 115 1.21 -13.15 -23.12
N TYR A 116 0.99 -12.15 -22.26
CA TYR A 116 1.61 -10.84 -22.39
C TYR A 116 2.84 -10.74 -21.49
N GLN A 117 3.91 -10.16 -22.01
CA GLN A 117 4.99 -9.66 -21.17
C GLN A 117 4.53 -8.36 -20.47
N ALA A 118 5.15 -8.01 -19.33
CA ALA A 118 4.80 -6.80 -18.59
C ALA A 118 4.79 -5.53 -19.46
N LYS A 119 5.77 -5.38 -20.37
CA LYS A 119 5.87 -4.24 -21.30
C LYS A 119 4.75 -4.20 -22.35
N GLU A 120 4.17 -5.35 -22.69
CA GLU A 120 3.05 -5.44 -23.62
C GLU A 120 1.76 -5.12 -22.86
N LEU A 121 1.62 -5.68 -21.67
CA LEU A 121 0.49 -5.41 -20.78
C LEU A 121 0.40 -3.93 -20.40
N GLU A 122 1.53 -3.27 -20.16
CA GLU A 122 1.61 -1.84 -19.85
C GLU A 122 1.10 -0.94 -21.00
N LYS A 123 1.08 -1.44 -22.24
CA LYS A 123 0.48 -0.72 -23.38
C LYS A 123 -1.03 -0.94 -23.49
N LEU A 124 -1.54 -2.02 -22.91
CA LEU A 124 -2.95 -2.37 -22.92
C LEU A 124 -3.68 -1.81 -21.70
N ALA A 125 -2.98 -1.70 -20.57
CA ALA A 125 -3.50 -1.18 -19.32
C ALA A 125 -3.34 0.35 -19.29
N ASP A 126 -4.46 1.07 -19.16
CA ASP A 126 -4.44 2.50 -18.86
C ASP A 126 -4.09 2.68 -17.38
N LYS A 127 -2.81 2.97 -17.14
CA LYS A 127 -2.24 3.21 -15.82
C LYS A 127 -2.98 4.33 -15.07
N GLU A 128 -3.27 5.44 -15.74
CA GLU A 128 -3.89 6.61 -15.10
C GLU A 128 -5.30 6.28 -14.63
N GLU A 129 -6.08 5.60 -15.49
CA GLU A 129 -7.42 5.14 -15.13
C GLU A 129 -7.38 4.14 -13.96
N ILE A 130 -6.45 3.19 -13.98
CA ILE A 130 -6.31 2.19 -12.90
C ILE A 130 -5.95 2.85 -11.56
N LEU A 131 -4.98 3.77 -11.55
CA LEU A 131 -4.56 4.46 -10.33
C LEU A 131 -5.67 5.36 -9.78
N LYS A 132 -6.38 6.06 -10.66
CA LYS A 132 -7.55 6.85 -10.29
C LYS A 132 -8.64 5.98 -9.67
N GLN A 133 -8.98 4.86 -10.32
CA GLN A 133 -9.98 3.92 -9.80
C GLN A 133 -9.56 3.33 -8.45
N ALA A 134 -8.29 2.98 -8.28
CA ALA A 134 -7.78 2.50 -7.00
C ALA A 134 -7.94 3.55 -5.89
N MET A 135 -7.60 4.82 -6.17
CA MET A 135 -7.78 5.91 -5.20
C MET A 135 -9.25 6.17 -4.87
N GLU A 136 -10.14 6.16 -5.87
CA GLU A 136 -11.59 6.28 -5.64
C GLU A 136 -12.08 5.14 -4.74
N LEU A 137 -11.74 3.90 -5.09
CA LEU A 137 -12.08 2.71 -4.30
C LEU A 137 -11.47 2.71 -2.90
N ILE A 138 -10.38 3.43 -2.64
CA ILE A 138 -9.82 3.56 -1.28
C ILE A 138 -10.54 4.67 -0.50
N LYS A 139 -10.97 5.74 -1.16
CA LYS A 139 -11.66 6.90 -0.55
C LYS A 139 -13.15 6.68 -0.28
N ASP A 140 -13.80 5.76 -0.99
CA ASP A 140 -15.27 5.58 -0.97
C ASP A 140 -15.76 4.92 0.35
N GLU A 141 -16.10 5.72 1.37
CA GLU A 141 -16.64 5.22 2.66
C GLU A 141 -18.09 4.70 2.57
#